data_AF-A0A3D2MW51-F1
#
_entry.id   AF-A0A3D2MW51-F1
#
_cell.length_a   1.000
_cell.length_b   1.000
_cell.length_c   1.000
_cell.angle_alpha   90.00
_cell.angle_beta   90.00
_cell.angle_gamma   90.00
#
_symmetry.space_group_name_H-M   'P 1'
#
loop_
_entity.id
_entity.type
_entity.pdbx_description
1 polymer ?
#
loop_
_entity_poly.entity_id
_entity_poly.type
_entity_poly.pdbx_seq_one_letter_code
_entity_poly.pdbx_strand_id
1 'polypeptide(L)'
;TDIALGNQLPQVVAAHLLGQPGASLENDHSAMEIKGTEGYVLVYAKCCCPLPGDPIEGFLSPDRGLVVHRENCRNLSDLREQPERLMPLRWDDQIEGLYPVAIRIEMANKRGMIATLATKLSGIGLNIERISTQDESVHFSSIIIELQLNSRVHLARVMKRVRVMDGVRKVVRWSRR
;
A
#
# COMPACT_ATOMS: atom_id res chain seq x y z
N THR A 1 22.51 13.30 28.81
CA THR A 1 23.46 13.42 27.69
C THR A 1 23.15 12.32 26.68
N ASP A 2 22.12 12.52 25.87
CA ASP A 2 21.65 11.57 24.84
C ASP A 2 21.62 12.18 23.42
N ILE A 3 22.08 13.42 23.27
CA ILE A 3 22.02 14.16 22.00
C ILE A 3 23.06 13.65 20.98
N ALA A 4 24.09 12.93 21.45
CA ALA A 4 25.23 12.52 20.62
C ALA A 4 25.08 11.17 19.90
N LEU A 5 23.91 10.52 19.96
CA LEU A 5 23.70 9.18 19.39
C LEU A 5 23.08 9.18 17.98
N GLY A 6 22.72 10.34 17.41
CA GLY A 6 22.29 10.45 16.00
C GLY A 6 20.96 9.77 15.64
N ASN A 7 20.23 9.22 16.62
CA ASN A 7 18.95 8.50 16.40
C ASN A 7 17.75 9.43 16.16
N GLN A 8 17.95 10.74 16.20
CA GLN A 8 16.91 11.76 16.04
C GLN A 8 17.41 12.79 15.04
N LEU A 9 16.60 13.11 14.03
CA LEU A 9 16.93 14.14 13.05
C LEU A 9 17.05 15.50 13.76
N PRO A 10 18.09 16.31 13.51
CA PRO A 10 18.33 17.58 14.20
C PRO A 10 17.14 18.54 14.18
N GLN A 11 16.40 18.57 13.08
CA GLN A 11 15.18 19.38 12.95
C GLN A 11 14.05 18.97 13.89
N VAL A 12 13.93 17.69 14.23
CA VAL A 12 12.89 17.16 15.13
C VAL A 12 13.21 17.56 16.58
N VAL A 13 14.49 17.45 16.97
CA VAL A 13 14.97 17.89 18.29
C VAL A 13 14.84 19.40 18.46
N ALA A 14 15.21 20.17 17.43
CA ALA A 14 15.08 21.63 17.45
C ALA A 14 13.62 22.08 17.57
N ALA A 15 12.69 21.43 16.86
CA ALA A 15 11.26 21.73 16.96
C ALA A 15 10.71 21.44 18.36
N HIS A 16 11.13 20.33 18.99
CA HIS A 16 10.69 19.95 20.33
C HIS A 16 11.20 20.93 21.41
N LEU A 17 12.42 21.44 21.27
CA LEU A 17 13.01 22.41 22.21
C LEU A 17 12.41 23.82 22.10
N LEU A 18 11.96 24.22 20.90
CA LEU A 18 11.37 25.54 20.67
C LEU A 18 9.88 25.62 21.04
N GLY A 19 9.27 24.52 21.49
CA GLY A 19 7.84 24.48 21.83
C GLY A 19 6.93 24.77 20.63
N GLN A 20 7.47 24.72 19.41
CA GLN A 20 6.74 24.93 18.17
C GLN A 20 6.37 23.55 17.61
N PRO A 21 5.09 23.15 17.57
CA PRO A 21 4.69 22.03 16.75
C PRO A 21 5.16 22.35 15.33
N GLY A 22 5.97 21.44 14.77
CA GLY A 22 6.80 21.70 13.61
C GLY A 22 6.07 22.43 12.49
N ALA A 23 6.78 23.33 11.82
CA ALA A 23 6.34 23.98 10.59
C ALA A 23 5.71 22.92 9.67
N SER A 24 4.38 22.91 9.67
CA SER A 24 3.56 22.00 8.91
C SER A 24 3.73 22.34 7.45
N LEU A 25 4.47 21.50 6.71
CA LEU A 25 4.08 21.21 5.34
C LEU A 25 2.59 20.86 5.41
N GLU A 26 1.79 21.55 4.60
CA GLU A 26 0.35 21.38 4.47
C GLU A 26 -0.01 19.89 4.51
N ASN A 27 -0.31 19.40 5.70
CA ASN A 27 -0.98 18.14 5.92
C ASN A 27 -2.11 18.55 6.84
N ASP A 28 -3.24 18.66 6.17
CA ASP A 28 -4.59 18.51 6.69
C ASP A 28 -4.59 17.74 8.02
N HIS A 29 -5.49 18.10 8.92
CA HIS A 29 -5.81 17.31 10.10
C HIS A 29 -6.40 15.95 9.65
N SER A 30 -5.57 15.10 9.06
CA SER A 30 -5.91 13.74 8.70
C SER A 30 -6.07 13.01 10.02
N ALA A 31 -7.28 12.53 10.24
CA ALA A 31 -7.55 11.53 11.25
C ALA A 31 -6.43 10.49 11.17
N MET A 32 -5.76 10.27 12.29
CA MET A 32 -4.60 9.39 12.33
C MET A 32 -5.01 8.00 11.85
N GLU A 33 -4.55 7.60 10.66
CA GLU A 33 -4.99 6.39 9.99
C GLU A 33 -4.58 5.10 10.74
N ILE A 34 -3.52 5.19 11.54
CA ILE A 34 -2.94 4.08 12.32
C ILE A 34 -2.69 4.58 13.74
N LYS A 35 -3.27 3.89 14.73
CA LYS A 35 -3.13 4.30 16.13
C LYS A 35 -1.71 4.06 16.65
N GLY A 36 -1.21 4.97 17.49
CA GLY A 36 0.06 4.78 18.22
C GLY A 36 1.31 5.08 17.40
N THR A 37 1.19 5.78 16.28
CA THR A 37 2.31 6.14 15.40
C THR A 37 2.70 7.61 15.51
N GLU A 38 2.36 8.26 16.61
CA GLU A 38 2.71 9.65 16.90
C GLU A 38 4.24 9.83 16.84
N GLY A 39 4.70 10.82 16.07
CA GLY A 39 6.14 11.13 15.95
C GLY A 39 6.90 10.30 14.92
N TYR A 40 6.24 9.39 14.20
CA TYR A 40 6.84 8.68 13.07
C TYR A 40 6.37 9.24 11.72
N VAL A 41 7.29 9.29 10.75
CA VAL A 41 6.92 9.43 9.33
C VAL A 41 6.39 8.09 8.85
N LEU A 42 5.12 8.03 8.50
CA LEU A 42 4.47 6.83 7.99
C LEU A 42 4.70 6.66 6.49
N VAL A 43 5.06 5.44 6.09
CA VAL A 43 5.19 5.06 4.67
C VAL A 43 4.52 3.72 4.43
N TYR A 44 3.56 3.68 3.50
CA TYR A 44 2.94 2.41 3.10
C TYR A 44 3.84 1.61 2.15
N ALA A 45 4.06 0.33 2.47
CA ALA A 45 4.93 -0.52 1.68
C ALA A 45 4.35 -0.81 0.29
N LYS A 46 5.07 -0.42 -0.77
CA LYS A 46 4.71 -0.72 -2.17
C LYS A 46 4.79 -2.21 -2.53
N CYS A 47 5.43 -3.04 -1.71
CA CYS A 47 5.55 -4.48 -1.97
C CYS A 47 4.26 -5.24 -1.67
N CYS A 48 3.45 -4.79 -0.71
CA CYS A 48 2.23 -5.48 -0.30
C CYS A 48 0.98 -4.60 -0.28
N CYS A 49 1.15 -3.28 -0.45
CA CYS A 49 0.09 -2.29 -0.60
C CYS A 49 -1.00 -2.45 0.45
N PRO A 50 -0.70 -2.32 1.76
CA PRO A 50 -1.67 -2.57 2.83
C PRO A 50 -2.91 -1.68 2.67
N LEU A 51 -4.07 -2.23 2.97
CA LEU A 51 -5.37 -1.55 2.90
C LEU A 51 -6.05 -1.58 4.27
N PRO A 52 -6.93 -0.62 4.58
CA PRO A 52 -7.80 -0.70 5.75
C PRO A 52 -8.54 -2.04 5.80
N GLY A 53 -8.44 -2.71 6.95
CA GLY A 53 -8.95 -4.08 7.19
C GLY A 53 -7.96 -5.21 6.89
N ASP A 54 -6.74 -4.91 6.47
CA ASP A 54 -5.64 -5.87 6.50
C ASP A 54 -5.01 -5.92 7.91
N PRO A 55 -4.57 -7.10 8.37
CA PRO A 55 -3.64 -7.18 9.48
C PRO A 55 -2.29 -6.57 9.07
N ILE A 56 -1.77 -5.63 9.87
CA ILE A 56 -0.60 -4.82 9.55
C ILE A 56 0.46 -4.86 10.64
N GLU A 57 1.70 -4.71 10.22
CA GLU A 57 2.88 -4.66 11.09
C GLU A 57 3.84 -3.59 10.54
N GLY A 58 4.41 -2.80 11.43
CA GLY A 58 5.34 -1.73 11.11
C GLY A 58 6.78 -2.20 11.20
N PHE A 59 7.64 -1.64 10.34
CA PHE A 59 9.08 -1.82 10.40
C PHE A 59 9.77 -0.46 10.38
N LEU A 60 10.59 -0.19 11.40
CA LEU A 60 11.36 1.05 11.51
C LEU A 60 12.54 1.03 10.55
N SER A 61 12.44 1.76 9.44
CA SER A 61 13.47 1.93 8.40
C SER A 61 14.28 3.20 8.70
N PRO A 62 15.64 3.18 8.67
CA PRO A 62 16.45 4.32 9.09
C PRO A 62 16.33 5.49 8.09
N ASP A 63 16.03 5.16 6.84
CA ASP A 63 15.91 6.05 5.69
C ASP A 63 14.46 6.50 5.40
N ARG A 64 13.47 5.67 5.70
CA ARG A 64 12.06 5.89 5.31
C ARG A 64 11.11 6.18 6.47
N GLY A 65 11.53 6.01 7.72
CA GLY A 65 10.63 6.05 8.87
C GLY A 65 9.90 4.73 9.10
N LEU A 66 8.68 4.79 9.62
CA LEU A 66 7.88 3.62 9.96
C LEU A 66 7.16 3.11 8.71
N VAL A 67 7.67 2.01 8.15
CA VAL A 67 7.12 1.40 6.94
C VAL A 67 6.04 0.39 7.32
N VAL A 68 4.83 0.61 6.84
CA VAL A 68 3.66 -0.23 7.14
C VAL A 68 3.57 -1.36 6.13
N HIS A 69 3.64 -2.59 6.61
CA HIS A 69 3.46 -3.82 5.84
C HIS A 69 2.19 -4.54 6.26
N ARG A 70 1.71 -5.46 5.41
CA ARG A 70 0.80 -6.51 5.88
C ARG A 70 1.59 -7.53 6.69
N GLU A 71 1.00 -8.10 7.73
CA GLU A 71 1.64 -9.13 8.56
C GLU A 71 2.14 -10.33 7.72
N ASN A 72 1.40 -10.72 6.68
CA ASN A 72 1.79 -11.84 5.81
C ASN A 72 2.68 -11.42 4.62
N CYS A 73 3.27 -10.22 4.65
CA CYS A 73 4.17 -9.76 3.61
C CYS A 73 5.46 -10.59 3.61
N ARG A 74 5.78 -11.21 2.48
CA ARG A 74 7.01 -12.00 2.34
C ARG A 74 8.28 -11.16 2.55
N ASN A 75 8.30 -9.91 2.08
CA ASN A 75 9.46 -9.04 2.28
C ASN A 75 9.60 -8.58 3.73
N LEU A 76 8.52 -8.64 4.52
CA LEU A 76 8.61 -8.42 5.95
C LEU A 76 9.21 -9.64 6.65
N SER A 77 8.97 -10.86 6.16
CA SER A 77 9.56 -12.08 6.73
C SER A 77 11.08 -12.01 6.81
N ASP A 78 11.74 -11.49 5.77
CA ASP A 78 13.20 -11.33 5.75
C ASP A 78 13.67 -10.28 6.78
N LEU A 79 12.82 -9.30 7.11
CA LEU A 79 13.09 -8.25 8.09
C LEU A 79 12.81 -8.68 9.53
N ARG A 80 12.10 -9.79 9.74
CA ARG A 80 11.78 -10.30 11.08
C ARG A 80 13.01 -10.81 11.84
N GLU A 81 14.16 -10.91 11.19
CA GLU A 81 15.44 -11.15 11.83
C GLU A 81 15.87 -9.99 12.76
N GLN A 82 15.21 -8.82 12.67
CA GLN A 82 15.45 -7.63 13.48
C GLN A 82 14.19 -7.26 14.29
N PRO A 83 13.82 -8.07 15.29
CA PRO A 83 12.55 -7.92 16.01
C PRO A 83 12.43 -6.60 16.77
N GLU A 84 13.55 -5.99 17.17
CA GLU A 84 13.60 -4.70 17.85
C GLU A 84 13.14 -3.53 16.97
N ARG A 85 13.07 -3.75 15.65
CA ARG A 85 12.60 -2.77 14.66
C ARG A 85 11.17 -3.02 14.20
N LEU A 86 10.55 -4.11 14.67
CA LEU A 86 9.15 -4.41 14.41
C LEU A 86 8.27 -3.67 15.40
N MET A 87 7.13 -3.19 14.92
CA MET A 87 6.14 -2.50 15.71
C MET A 87 4.74 -3.05 15.39
N PRO A 88 3.97 -3.53 16.37
CA PRO A 88 2.59 -3.93 16.13
C PRO A 88 1.76 -2.69 15.80
N LEU A 89 0.96 -2.78 14.73
CA LEU A 89 0.14 -1.67 14.25
C LEU A 89 -1.33 -2.09 14.14
N ARG A 90 -2.21 -1.10 14.20
CA ARG A 90 -3.64 -1.29 13.92
C ARG A 90 -4.20 -0.06 13.22
N TRP A 91 -5.01 -0.31 12.20
CA TRP A 91 -5.82 0.72 11.56
C TRP A 91 -6.75 1.40 12.57
N ASP A 92 -6.96 2.70 12.37
CA ASP A 92 -8.03 3.41 13.03
C ASP A 92 -9.40 2.93 12.55
N ASP A 93 -10.41 3.08 13.41
CA ASP A 93 -11.78 2.65 13.13
C ASP A 93 -12.54 3.70 12.27
N GLN A 94 -12.06 4.95 12.24
CA GLN A 94 -12.58 6.08 11.47
C GLN A 94 -11.59 6.48 10.36
N ILE A 95 -11.15 5.50 9.56
CA ILE A 95 -10.23 5.73 8.45
C ILE A 95 -10.98 6.01 7.14
N GLU A 96 -10.65 7.13 6.51
CA GLU A 96 -11.17 7.54 5.21
C GLU A 96 -10.01 7.87 4.28
N GLY A 97 -10.09 7.41 3.03
CA GLY A 97 -9.01 7.65 2.07
C GLY A 97 -9.03 6.68 0.91
N LEU A 98 -8.14 6.93 -0.04
CA LEU A 98 -7.88 6.06 -1.18
C LEU A 98 -6.42 5.62 -1.14
N TYR A 99 -6.21 4.30 -1.17
CA TYR A 99 -4.90 3.70 -1.04
C TYR A 99 -4.53 2.96 -2.32
N PRO A 100 -3.26 3.05 -2.76
CA PRO A 100 -2.81 2.35 -3.95
C PRO A 100 -2.78 0.85 -3.69
N VAL A 101 -3.33 0.08 -4.63
CA VAL A 101 -3.31 -1.38 -4.61
C VAL A 101 -3.09 -1.92 -6.00
N ALA A 102 -2.26 -2.95 -6.09
CA ALA A 102 -2.04 -3.67 -7.33
C ALA A 102 -2.82 -4.99 -7.35
N ILE A 103 -3.44 -5.30 -8.48
CA ILE A 103 -3.98 -6.63 -8.78
C ILE A 103 -3.28 -7.20 -10.02
N ARG A 104 -3.03 -8.51 -9.99
CA ARG A 104 -2.57 -9.26 -11.16
C ARG A 104 -3.73 -10.06 -11.72
N ILE A 105 -4.00 -9.84 -12.99
CA ILE A 105 -5.07 -10.46 -13.76
C ILE A 105 -4.40 -11.29 -14.83
N GLU A 106 -4.70 -12.58 -14.84
CA GLU A 106 -4.31 -13.44 -15.92
C GLU A 106 -5.49 -13.61 -16.86
N MET A 107 -5.27 -13.35 -18.14
CA MET A 107 -6.35 -13.35 -19.13
C MET A 107 -5.89 -13.83 -20.50
N ALA A 108 -6.85 -14.27 -21.31
CA ALA A 108 -6.62 -14.72 -22.67
C ALA A 108 -5.93 -13.61 -23.50
N ASN A 109 -4.87 -13.99 -24.20
CA ASN A 109 -4.15 -13.10 -25.10
C ASN A 109 -4.93 -12.94 -26.41
N LYS A 110 -5.97 -12.10 -26.38
CA LYS A 110 -6.77 -11.71 -27.55
C LYS A 110 -6.63 -10.21 -27.80
N ARG A 111 -6.75 -9.83 -29.07
CA ARG A 111 -6.73 -8.42 -29.48
C ARG A 111 -7.84 -7.63 -28.75
N GLY A 112 -7.50 -6.47 -28.22
CA GLY A 112 -8.45 -5.56 -27.57
C GLY A 112 -8.81 -5.90 -26.12
N MET A 113 -8.26 -6.96 -25.55
CA MET A 113 -8.58 -7.38 -24.17
C MET A 113 -8.15 -6.37 -23.11
N ILE A 114 -6.97 -5.77 -23.26
CA ILE A 114 -6.45 -4.73 -22.33
C ILE A 114 -7.37 -3.51 -22.35
N ALA A 115 -7.76 -3.04 -23.54
CA ALA A 115 -8.67 -1.92 -23.71
C ALA A 115 -10.04 -2.22 -23.09
N THR A 116 -10.59 -3.41 -23.36
CA THR A 116 -11.87 -3.85 -22.78
C THR A 116 -11.82 -3.87 -21.25
N LEU A 117 -10.72 -4.35 -20.67
CA LEU A 117 -10.50 -4.38 -19.24
C LEU A 117 -10.44 -2.96 -18.65
N ALA A 118 -9.63 -2.07 -19.23
CA ALA A 118 -9.50 -0.69 -18.80
C ALA A 118 -10.85 0.04 -18.86
N THR A 119 -11.57 -0.03 -19.98
CA THR A 119 -12.88 0.60 -20.15
C THR A 119 -13.90 0.12 -19.12
N LYS A 120 -13.95 -1.20 -18.86
CA LYS A 120 -14.89 -1.75 -17.87
C LYS A 120 -14.54 -1.35 -16.45
N LEU A 121 -13.25 -1.28 -16.10
CA LEU A 121 -12.79 -0.83 -14.78
C LEU A 121 -13.09 0.67 -14.56
N SER A 122 -12.81 1.51 -15.55
CA SER A 122 -13.15 2.93 -15.49
C SER A 122 -14.67 3.15 -15.46
N GLY A 123 -15.44 2.36 -16.21
CA GLY A 123 -16.91 2.42 -16.23
C GLY A 123 -17.59 2.07 -14.90
N ILE A 124 -16.88 1.42 -13.96
CA ILE A 124 -17.35 1.18 -12.59
C ILE A 124 -16.79 2.18 -11.57
N GLY A 125 -16.19 3.28 -12.04
CA GLY A 125 -15.69 4.38 -11.21
C GLY A 125 -14.33 4.13 -10.56
N LEU A 126 -13.54 3.18 -11.05
CA LEU A 126 -12.21 2.92 -10.51
C LEU A 126 -11.17 3.82 -11.18
N ASN A 127 -10.33 4.45 -10.34
CA ASN A 127 -9.15 5.16 -10.80
C ASN A 127 -8.03 4.15 -11.11
N ILE A 128 -7.51 4.19 -12.33
CA ILE A 128 -6.41 3.35 -12.80
C ILE A 128 -5.15 4.21 -12.86
N GLU A 129 -4.18 3.94 -11.99
CA GLU A 129 -2.91 4.68 -11.94
C GLU A 129 -1.89 4.13 -12.95
N ARG A 130 -1.85 2.81 -13.09
CA ARG A 130 -0.87 2.13 -13.95
C ARG A 130 -1.44 0.83 -14.48
N ILE A 131 -1.12 0.53 -15.73
CA ILE A 131 -1.30 -0.79 -16.33
C ILE A 131 0.06 -1.25 -16.82
N SER A 132 0.41 -2.50 -16.53
CA SER A 132 1.63 -3.14 -17.01
C SER A 132 1.30 -4.55 -17.45
N THR A 133 1.85 -4.96 -18.59
CA THR A 133 1.61 -6.28 -19.18
C THR A 133 2.89 -7.09 -19.16
N GLN A 134 2.75 -8.37 -18.85
CA GLN A 134 3.81 -9.35 -18.92
C GLN A 134 3.26 -10.59 -19.62
N ASP A 135 3.82 -10.94 -20.77
CA ASP A 135 3.40 -12.13 -21.49
C ASP A 135 3.89 -13.38 -20.75
N GLU A 136 2.96 -14.26 -20.38
CA GLU A 136 3.27 -15.52 -19.70
C GLU A 136 3.31 -16.69 -20.69
N SER A 137 2.49 -16.64 -21.74
CA SER A 137 2.44 -17.67 -22.78
C SER A 137 1.81 -17.12 -24.06
N VAL A 138 1.81 -17.93 -25.12
CA VAL A 138 1.13 -17.60 -26.39
C VAL A 138 -0.38 -17.36 -26.18
N HIS A 139 -0.99 -18.03 -25.20
CA HIS A 139 -2.45 -18.00 -25.01
C HIS A 139 -2.91 -17.09 -23.88
N PHE A 140 -2.02 -16.72 -22.94
CA PHE A 140 -2.36 -15.92 -21.76
C PHE A 140 -1.31 -14.85 -21.49
N SER A 141 -1.80 -13.66 -21.13
CA SER A 141 -0.99 -12.55 -20.66
C SER A 141 -1.36 -12.22 -19.22
N SER A 142 -0.35 -11.88 -18.43
CA SER A 142 -0.52 -11.32 -17.09
C SER A 142 -0.56 -9.80 -17.18
N ILE A 143 -1.61 -9.20 -16.64
CA ILE A 143 -1.78 -7.75 -16.51
C ILE A 143 -1.71 -7.38 -15.05
N ILE A 144 -0.81 -6.48 -14.71
CA ILE A 144 -0.75 -5.84 -13.40
C ILE A 144 -1.42 -4.48 -13.54
N ILE A 145 -2.45 -4.24 -12.73
CA ILE A 145 -3.17 -2.96 -12.67
C ILE A 145 -3.01 -2.38 -11.27
N GLU A 146 -2.54 -1.14 -11.21
CA GLU A 146 -2.51 -0.32 -9.99
C GLU A 146 -3.75 0.56 -9.96
N LEU A 147 -4.50 0.46 -8.87
CA LEU A 147 -5.78 1.10 -8.61
C LEU A 147 -5.74 1.84 -7.28
N GLN A 148 -6.67 2.77 -7.08
CA GLN A 148 -6.90 3.40 -5.78
C GLN A 148 -8.20 2.90 -5.15
N LEU A 149 -8.12 2.26 -3.99
CA LEU A 149 -9.27 1.71 -3.27
C LEU A 149 -9.26 2.11 -1.80
N ASN A 150 -10.44 2.20 -1.18
CA ASN A 150 -10.57 2.62 0.22
C ASN A 150 -10.42 1.50 1.26
N SER A 151 -10.54 0.22 0.88
CA SER A 151 -10.58 -0.87 1.86
C SER A 151 -10.37 -2.23 1.22
N ARG A 152 -10.04 -3.21 2.08
CA ARG A 152 -10.02 -4.63 1.71
C ARG A 152 -11.36 -5.13 1.16
N VAL A 153 -12.48 -4.62 1.69
CA VAL A 153 -13.84 -4.98 1.22
C VAL A 153 -14.09 -4.45 -0.20
N HIS A 154 -13.69 -3.21 -0.47
CA HIS A 154 -13.77 -2.64 -1.81
C HIS A 154 -12.91 -3.45 -2.81
N LEU A 155 -11.68 -3.80 -2.44
CA LEU A 155 -10.84 -4.69 -3.25
C LEU A 155 -11.52 -6.03 -3.58
N ALA A 156 -12.13 -6.68 -2.59
CA ALA A 156 -12.83 -7.94 -2.81
C ALA A 156 -13.97 -7.80 -3.83
N ARG A 157 -14.73 -6.68 -3.77
CA ARG A 157 -15.80 -6.38 -4.74
C ARG A 157 -15.25 -6.16 -6.14
N VAL A 158 -14.16 -5.40 -6.28
CA VAL A 158 -13.48 -5.17 -7.57
C VAL A 158 -12.98 -6.50 -8.16
N MET A 159 -12.25 -7.30 -7.38
CA MET A 159 -11.75 -8.60 -7.83
C MET A 159 -12.88 -9.55 -8.24
N LYS A 160 -14.02 -9.53 -7.54
CA LYS A 160 -15.21 -10.33 -7.91
C LYS A 160 -15.77 -9.92 -9.27
N ARG A 161 -15.85 -8.61 -9.56
CA ARG A 161 -16.28 -8.07 -10.86
C ARG A 161 -15.31 -8.42 -11.97
N VAL A 162 -14.00 -8.33 -11.70
CA VAL A 162 -12.96 -8.68 -12.68
C VAL A 162 -13.01 -10.17 -13.03
N ARG A 163 -13.24 -11.03 -12.04
CA ARG A 163 -13.25 -12.49 -12.23
C ARG A 163 -14.32 -12.99 -13.20
N VAL A 164 -15.42 -12.26 -13.37
CA VAL A 164 -16.53 -12.64 -14.27
C VAL A 164 -16.42 -12.01 -15.66
N MET A 165 -15.36 -11.24 -15.93
CA MET A 165 -15.11 -10.71 -17.27
C MET A 165 -14.68 -11.82 -18.22
N ASP A 166 -15.17 -11.76 -19.46
CA ASP A 166 -14.74 -12.68 -20.50
C ASP A 166 -13.20 -12.70 -20.62
N GLY A 167 -12.64 -13.88 -20.87
CA GLY A 167 -11.21 -14.11 -20.99
C GLY A 167 -10.39 -14.04 -19.70
N VAL A 168 -10.95 -13.65 -18.54
CA VAL A 168 -10.20 -13.66 -17.27
C VAL A 168 -10.11 -15.07 -16.70
N ARG A 169 -8.89 -15.58 -16.56
CA ARG A 169 -8.58 -16.89 -15.98
C ARG A 169 -8.37 -16.81 -14.47
N LYS A 170 -7.64 -15.78 -14.02
CA LYS A 170 -7.25 -15.63 -12.61
C LYS A 170 -7.14 -14.17 -12.24
N VAL A 171 -7.50 -13.84 -11.00
CA VAL A 171 -7.24 -12.51 -10.42
C VAL A 171 -6.76 -12.69 -8.99
N VAL A 172 -5.61 -12.09 -8.69
CA VAL A 172 -4.99 -12.11 -7.36
C VAL A 172 -4.55 -10.71 -6.98
N ARG A 173 -4.58 -10.41 -5.68
CA ARG A 173 -3.93 -9.21 -5.18
C ARG A 173 -2.43 -9.35 -5.39
N TRP A 174 -1.83 -8.38 -6.07
CA TRP A 174 -0.42 -8.42 -6.39
C TRP A 174 0.42 -8.03 -5.17
N SER A 175 1.54 -8.73 -4.99
CA SER A 175 2.56 -8.38 -4.01
C SER A 175 3.89 -8.50 -4.73
N ARG A 176 4.68 -7.42 -4.72
CA ARG A 176 6.05 -7.43 -5.24
C ARG A 176 6.91 -8.22 -4.26
N ARG A 177 7.77 -9.09 -4.79
CA ARG A 177 8.92 -9.61 -4.06
C ARG A 177 10.07 -8.63 -4.26
#